data_AF-A0AAW2LV04-F1
#
_entry.id   AF-A0AAW2LV04-F1
#
_cell.length_a   1.000
_cell.length_b   1.000
_cell.length_c   1.000
_cell.angle_alpha   90.00
_cell.angle_beta   90.00
_cell.angle_gamma   90.00
#
_symmetry.space_group_name_H-M   'P 1'
#
loop_
_entity.id
_entity.type
_entity.pdbx_description
1 polymer ?
#
loop_
_entity_poly.entity_id
_entity_poly.type
_entity_poly.pdbx_seq_one_letter_code
_entity_poly.pdbx_strand_id
1 'polypeptide(L)'
;MGVGLSVLIGLKAATLFIFFASLRILRFTLLSIPFLYASLVSFLVAIASHPSINLPMLLGKSSDGSFPIWSRIMFFPYLYFVRAFSSVRRFTSGEAPYSEISEGLYVGGWPYSPDTLPPGNPAIIDCTCELPRKKEFSGHAYLCIPTWDTRAPQPGEIEMAVNWACRKRTQKTPIFIHCAYGMLSTMETSFDSGN
;
A
#
# COMPACT_ATOMS: atom_id res chain seq x y z
N MET A 1 -19.02 -7.68 5.68
CA MET A 1 -17.74 -8.01 6.35
C MET A 1 -16.68 -8.16 5.28
N GLY A 2 -15.82 -7.16 5.09
CA GLY A 2 -14.75 -7.23 4.09
C GLY A 2 -13.78 -8.35 4.44
N VAL A 3 -13.45 -9.20 3.48
CA VAL A 3 -12.43 -10.24 3.66
C VAL A 3 -11.09 -9.53 3.85
N GLY A 4 -10.44 -9.71 5.01
CA GLY A 4 -9.16 -9.05 5.30
C GLY A 4 -8.05 -9.42 4.33
N LEU A 5 -7.06 -8.54 4.15
CA LEU A 5 -5.93 -8.74 3.24
C LEU A 5 -5.26 -10.12 3.44
N SER A 6 -5.07 -10.55 4.68
CA SER A 6 -4.46 -11.84 5.01
C SER A 6 -5.22 -13.04 4.43
N VAL A 7 -6.55 -13.01 4.44
CA VAL A 7 -7.39 -14.09 3.89
C VAL A 7 -7.36 -14.08 2.36
N LEU A 8 -7.44 -12.90 1.74
CA LEU A 8 -7.36 -12.75 0.27
C LEU A 8 -6.01 -13.25 -0.27
N ILE A 9 -4.91 -12.84 0.37
CA ILE A 9 -3.57 -13.27 -0.01
C ILE A 9 -3.35 -14.75 0.32
N GLY A 10 -3.93 -15.26 1.42
CA GLY A 10 -3.91 -16.68 1.77
C GLY A 10 -4.62 -17.56 0.73
N LEU A 11 -5.80 -17.14 0.27
CA LEU A 11 -6.54 -17.84 -0.79
C LEU A 11 -5.74 -17.86 -2.10
N LYS A 12 -5.14 -16.72 -2.48
CA LYS A 12 -4.23 -16.64 -3.63
C LYS A 12 -3.06 -17.62 -3.49
N ALA A 13 -2.45 -17.71 -2.31
CA ALA A 13 -1.34 -18.63 -2.06
C ALA A 13 -1.77 -20.09 -2.28
N ALA A 14 -2.95 -20.46 -1.79
CA ALA A 14 -3.52 -21.79 -1.97
C ALA A 14 -3.83 -22.10 -3.44
N THR A 15 -4.44 -21.17 -4.18
CA THR A 15 -4.72 -21.34 -5.62
C THR A 15 -3.44 -21.53 -6.43
N LEU A 16 -2.41 -20.73 -6.16
CA LEU A 16 -1.10 -20.86 -6.83
C LEU A 16 -0.44 -22.21 -6.51
N PHE A 17 -0.60 -22.70 -5.27
CA PHE A 17 -0.08 -24.00 -4.88
C PHE A 17 -0.80 -25.16 -5.58
N ILE A 18 -2.12 -25.10 -5.70
CA ILE A 18 -2.92 -26.09 -6.44
C ILE A 18 -2.50 -26.09 -7.92
N PHE A 19 -2.33 -24.92 -8.52
CA PHE A 19 -1.86 -24.80 -9.90
C PHE A 19 -0.46 -25.40 -10.09
N PHE A 20 0.45 -25.14 -9.14
CA PHE A 20 1.77 -25.79 -9.10
C PHE A 20 1.65 -27.32 -9.05
N ALA A 21 0.83 -27.86 -8.14
CA ALA A 21 0.64 -29.30 -8.00
C ALA A 21 0.10 -29.94 -9.30
N SER A 22 -0.87 -29.30 -9.94
CA SER A 22 -1.42 -29.74 -11.24
C SER A 22 -0.37 -29.74 -12.35
N LEU A 23 0.44 -28.68 -12.47
CA LEU A 23 1.52 -28.62 -13.47
C LEU A 23 2.60 -29.67 -13.23
N ARG A 24 2.89 -29.99 -11.96
CA ARG A 24 3.84 -31.06 -11.59
C ARG A 24 3.32 -32.45 -11.97
N ILE A 25 2.03 -32.72 -11.77
CA ILE A 25 1.37 -33.96 -12.20
C ILE A 25 1.46 -34.10 -13.73
N LEU A 26 1.26 -33.01 -14.46
CA LEU A 26 1.39 -32.95 -15.93
C LEU A 26 2.85 -32.94 -16.44
N ARG A 27 3.84 -33.16 -15.57
CA ARG A 27 5.30 -33.18 -15.85
C ARG A 27 5.91 -31.86 -16.35
N PHE A 28 5.20 -30.73 -16.28
CA PHE A 28 5.72 -29.39 -16.59
C PHE A 28 6.55 -28.80 -15.44
N THR A 29 7.65 -29.47 -15.08
CA THR A 29 8.45 -29.17 -13.89
C THR A 29 9.03 -27.76 -13.90
N LEU A 30 9.67 -27.34 -14.98
CA LEU A 30 10.31 -26.01 -15.05
C LEU A 30 9.29 -24.88 -14.97
N LEU A 31 8.12 -25.04 -15.60
CA LEU A 31 7.05 -24.05 -15.57
C LEU A 31 6.39 -23.92 -14.20
N SER A 32 6.48 -24.96 -13.36
CA SER A 32 5.83 -24.98 -12.05
C SER A 32 6.59 -24.19 -10.97
N ILE A 33 7.92 -24.04 -11.08
CA ILE A 33 8.77 -23.42 -10.06
C ILE A 33 8.36 -21.98 -9.71
N PRO A 34 8.05 -21.08 -10.68
CA PRO A 34 7.60 -19.72 -10.37
C PRO A 34 6.28 -19.67 -9.59
N PHE A 35 5.37 -20.61 -9.81
CA PHE A 35 4.09 -20.68 -9.09
C PHE A 35 4.28 -21.11 -7.63
N LEU A 36 5.18 -22.06 -7.39
CA LEU A 36 5.56 -22.43 -6.02
C LEU A 36 6.19 -21.24 -5.28
N TYR A 37 7.13 -20.55 -5.93
CA TYR A 37 7.76 -19.36 -5.36
C TYR A 37 6.73 -18.26 -5.04
N ALA A 38 5.85 -17.94 -5.99
CA ALA A 38 4.79 -16.95 -5.79
C ALA A 38 3.80 -17.35 -4.68
N SER A 39 3.50 -18.65 -4.55
CA SER A 39 2.68 -19.19 -3.46
C SER A 39 3.35 -19.00 -2.11
N LEU A 40 4.62 -19.38 -1.96
CA LEU A 40 5.39 -19.23 -0.72
C LEU A 40 5.51 -17.76 -0.28
N VAL A 41 5.84 -16.87 -1.21
CA VAL A 41 5.90 -15.42 -0.94
C VAL A 41 4.53 -14.90 -0.50
N SER A 42 3.45 -15.31 -1.17
CA SER A 42 2.10 -14.88 -0.80
C SER A 42 1.71 -15.43 0.58
N PHE A 43 2.06 -16.67 0.90
CA PHE A 43 1.81 -17.24 2.22
C PHE A 43 2.54 -16.50 3.34
N LEU A 44 3.82 -16.16 3.14
CA LEU A 44 4.59 -15.34 4.09
C LEU A 44 3.93 -13.98 4.33
N VAL A 45 3.46 -13.31 3.27
CA VAL A 45 2.75 -12.04 3.39
C VAL A 45 1.39 -12.20 4.09
N ALA A 46 0.66 -13.29 3.84
CA ALA A 46 -0.60 -13.59 4.53
C ALA A 46 -0.39 -13.74 6.05
N ILE A 47 0.70 -14.41 6.47
CA ILE A 47 1.09 -14.51 7.87
C ILE A 47 1.46 -13.14 8.43
N ALA A 48 2.31 -12.38 7.75
CA ALA A 48 2.77 -11.08 8.25
C ALA A 48 1.66 -10.01 8.33
N SER A 49 0.65 -10.11 7.47
CA SER A 49 -0.54 -9.24 7.48
C SER A 49 -1.66 -9.74 8.43
N HIS A 50 -1.47 -10.89 9.08
CA HIS A 50 -2.43 -11.44 10.04
C HIS A 50 -2.60 -10.51 11.25
N PRO A 51 -3.83 -10.34 11.81
CA PRO A 51 -4.07 -9.36 12.89
C PRO A 51 -3.16 -9.51 14.10
N SER A 52 -2.86 -10.76 14.44
CA SER A 52 -2.05 -11.09 15.61
C SER A 52 -0.55 -10.84 15.44
N ILE A 53 -0.07 -10.73 14.20
CA ILE A 53 1.36 -10.55 13.90
C ILE A 53 1.63 -9.10 13.47
N ASN A 54 0.86 -8.60 12.50
CA ASN A 54 0.91 -7.22 12.01
C ASN A 54 2.35 -6.68 11.84
N LEU A 55 3.12 -7.27 10.92
CA LEU A 55 4.52 -6.92 10.70
C LEU A 55 4.72 -6.17 9.37
N PRO A 56 4.36 -4.87 9.29
CA PRO A 56 4.47 -4.09 8.05
C PRO A 56 5.92 -3.85 7.62
N MET A 57 6.88 -4.02 8.54
CA MET A 57 8.30 -3.93 8.24
C MET A 57 8.85 -5.11 7.44
N LEU A 58 8.07 -6.17 7.19
CA LEU A 58 8.52 -7.36 6.46
C LEU A 58 9.13 -7.01 5.09
N LEU A 59 8.52 -6.06 4.39
CA LEU A 59 8.99 -5.63 3.06
C LEU A 59 10.21 -4.71 3.14
N GLY A 60 10.66 -4.32 4.34
CA GLY A 60 11.86 -3.51 4.55
C GLY A 60 11.76 -2.11 3.92
N LYS A 61 10.55 -1.55 3.82
CA LYS A 61 10.35 -0.21 3.26
C LYS A 61 11.01 0.83 4.16
N SER A 62 11.89 1.65 3.60
CA SER A 62 12.58 2.72 4.31
C SER A 62 11.63 3.87 4.62
N SER A 63 12.01 4.75 5.55
CA SER A 63 11.30 6.00 5.85
C SER A 63 11.11 6.90 4.61
N ASP A 64 12.02 6.82 3.64
CA ASP A 64 11.96 7.53 2.36
C ASP A 64 11.09 6.84 1.30
N GLY A 65 10.44 5.72 1.65
CA GLY A 65 9.54 4.97 0.78
C GLY A 65 10.24 4.12 -0.29
N SER A 66 11.57 3.98 -0.18
CA SER A 66 12.37 3.12 -1.04
C SER A 66 12.38 1.69 -0.51
N PHE A 67 12.47 0.73 -1.44
CA PHE A 67 12.69 -0.68 -1.09
C PHE A 67 14.15 -1.06 -1.31
N PRO A 68 14.78 -1.80 -0.40
CA PRO A 68 16.09 -2.35 -0.61
C PRO A 68 16.05 -3.41 -1.72
N ILE A 69 17.19 -3.63 -2.38
CA ILE A 69 17.29 -4.52 -3.54
C ILE A 69 16.87 -5.97 -3.18
N TRP A 70 17.26 -6.45 -2.00
CA TRP A 70 16.91 -7.80 -1.53
C TRP A 70 15.39 -7.98 -1.42
N SER A 71 14.68 -6.98 -0.88
CA SER A 71 13.21 -7.02 -0.76
C SER A 71 12.55 -7.02 -2.13
N ARG A 72 13.07 -6.21 -3.06
CA ARG A 72 12.55 -6.18 -4.44
C ARG A 72 12.69 -7.52 -5.14
N ILE A 73 13.78 -8.26 -4.92
CA ILE A 73 14.00 -9.58 -5.53
C ILE A 73 13.12 -10.64 -4.84
N MET A 74 13.12 -10.65 -3.51
CA MET A 74 12.37 -11.64 -2.72
C MET A 74 10.86 -11.49 -2.88
N PHE A 75 10.35 -10.27 -2.76
CA PHE A 75 8.92 -9.96 -2.79
C PHE A 75 8.43 -9.48 -4.16
N PHE A 76 9.24 -9.59 -5.21
CA PHE A 76 8.86 -9.16 -6.56
C PHE A 76 7.47 -9.64 -7.02
N PRO A 77 7.06 -10.93 -6.84
CA PRO A 77 5.78 -11.39 -7.39
C PRO A 77 4.60 -10.79 -6.62
N TYR A 78 4.79 -10.47 -5.34
CA TYR A 78 3.81 -9.78 -4.53
C TYR A 78 3.76 -8.28 -4.84
N LEU A 79 4.91 -7.60 -4.84
CA LEU A 79 5.01 -6.17 -5.11
C LEU A 79 4.47 -5.80 -6.49
N TYR A 80 4.78 -6.62 -7.51
CA TYR A 80 4.25 -6.41 -8.86
C TYR A 80 2.74 -6.62 -8.90
N PHE A 81 2.24 -7.65 -8.22
CA PHE A 81 0.81 -7.93 -8.14
C PHE A 81 0.04 -6.77 -7.49
N VAL A 82 0.51 -6.24 -6.35
CA VAL A 82 -0.19 -5.14 -5.67
C VAL A 82 -0.17 -3.87 -6.51
N ARG A 83 0.93 -3.58 -7.21
CA ARG A 83 0.99 -2.46 -8.15
C ARG A 83 0.04 -2.63 -9.34
N ALA A 84 0.00 -3.82 -9.94
CA ALA A 84 -0.90 -4.11 -11.04
C ALA A 84 -2.36 -4.01 -10.60
N PHE A 85 -2.68 -4.58 -9.44
CA PHE A 85 -4.02 -4.53 -8.86
C PHE A 85 -4.45 -3.10 -8.50
N SER A 86 -3.56 -2.30 -7.90
CA SER A 86 -3.81 -0.87 -7.65
C SER A 86 -4.07 -0.09 -8.94
N SER A 87 -3.26 -0.32 -9.99
CA SER A 87 -3.47 0.31 -11.30
C SER A 87 -4.79 -0.10 -11.95
N VAL A 88 -5.14 -1.40 -11.94
CA VAL A 88 -6.39 -1.92 -12.50
C VAL A 88 -7.59 -1.36 -11.74
N ARG A 89 -7.57 -1.43 -10.40
CA ARG A 89 -8.67 -0.91 -9.58
C ARG A 89 -8.90 0.57 -9.84
N ARG A 90 -7.83 1.38 -9.92
CA ARG A 90 -7.98 2.80 -10.22
C ARG A 90 -8.60 3.04 -11.60
N PHE A 91 -8.17 2.27 -12.61
CA PHE A 91 -8.74 2.36 -13.95
C PHE A 91 -10.23 2.01 -13.97
N THR A 92 -10.66 1.07 -13.12
CA THR A 92 -12.08 0.68 -13.01
C THR A 92 -12.91 1.60 -12.11
N SER A 93 -12.31 2.20 -11.08
CA SER A 93 -13.02 3.03 -10.10
C SER A 93 -13.34 4.42 -10.63
N GLY A 94 -12.49 5.01 -11.48
CA GLY A 94 -12.69 6.37 -11.99
C GLY A 94 -12.65 7.47 -10.91
N GLU A 95 -12.24 7.13 -9.69
CA GLU A 95 -12.17 8.06 -8.55
C GLU A 95 -11.12 9.14 -8.75
N ALA A 96 -11.38 10.33 -8.19
CA ALA A 96 -10.42 11.42 -8.19
C ALA A 96 -9.10 10.96 -7.51
N PRO A 97 -7.92 11.32 -8.04
CA PRO A 97 -6.64 10.90 -7.47
C PRO A 97 -6.46 11.31 -6.00
N TYR A 98 -7.05 12.45 -5.63
CA TYR A 98 -7.07 13.00 -4.28
C TYR A 98 -8.34 13.83 -4.06
N SER A 99 -8.68 14.05 -2.80
CA SER A 99 -9.75 14.94 -2.34
C SER A 99 -9.21 15.88 -1.28
N GLU A 100 -9.63 17.14 -1.32
CA GLU A 100 -9.30 18.12 -0.28
C GLU A 100 -10.30 18.01 0.86
N ILE A 101 -9.80 17.73 2.06
CA ILE A 101 -10.63 17.57 3.27
C ILE A 101 -10.69 18.90 4.05
N SER A 102 -9.59 19.64 4.03
CA SER A 102 -9.45 20.96 4.64
C SER A 102 -8.43 21.77 3.85
N GLU A 103 -8.40 23.09 4.02
CA GLU A 103 -7.51 23.99 3.28
C GLU A 103 -6.04 23.52 3.33
N GLY A 104 -5.53 23.07 2.19
CA GLY A 104 -4.16 22.54 2.05
C GLY A 104 -3.93 21.17 2.70
N LEU A 105 -5.00 20.40 2.97
CA LEU A 105 -4.96 19.02 3.45
C LEU A 105 -5.70 18.11 2.47
N TYR A 106 -4.95 17.23 1.84
CA TYR A 106 -5.42 16.33 0.79
C TYR A 106 -5.29 14.87 1.23
N VAL A 107 -6.28 14.05 0.88
CA VAL A 107 -6.28 12.59 1.09
C VAL A 107 -6.51 11.89 -0.24
N GLY A 108 -5.77 10.82 -0.52
CA GLY A 108 -5.92 10.12 -1.79
C GLY A 108 -5.30 8.74 -1.88
N GLY A 109 -5.35 8.20 -3.09
CA GLY A 109 -4.69 6.94 -3.46
C GLY A 109 -3.20 7.14 -3.75
N TRP A 110 -2.49 6.04 -3.97
CA TRP A 110 -1.06 6.09 -4.29
C TRP A 110 -0.79 6.91 -5.58
N PRO A 111 0.04 7.97 -5.49
CA PRO A 111 0.27 8.86 -6.63
C PRO A 111 1.10 8.16 -7.70
N TYR A 112 0.62 8.22 -8.94
CA TYR A 112 1.27 7.55 -10.08
C TYR A 112 1.93 8.50 -11.07
N SER A 113 1.57 9.77 -11.05
CA SER A 113 2.21 10.80 -11.85
C SER A 113 2.25 12.09 -11.05
N PRO A 114 3.08 13.07 -11.44
CA PRO A 114 3.07 14.40 -10.86
C PRO A 114 1.69 15.06 -10.93
N ASP A 115 0.90 14.77 -11.98
CA ASP A 115 -0.45 15.31 -12.16
C ASP A 115 -1.46 14.77 -11.12
N THR A 116 -1.12 13.66 -10.46
CA THR A 116 -1.91 13.11 -9.35
C THR A 116 -1.49 13.61 -7.98
N LEU A 117 -0.53 14.53 -7.91
CA LEU A 117 -0.24 15.23 -6.68
C LEU A 117 -1.10 16.49 -6.56
N PRO A 118 -1.51 16.84 -5.33
CA PRO A 118 -2.06 18.15 -5.06
C PRO A 118 -1.09 19.28 -5.44
N PRO A 119 -1.61 20.47 -5.79
CA PRO A 119 -0.79 21.63 -6.11
C PRO A 119 0.02 22.11 -4.90
N GLY A 120 1.07 22.90 -5.15
CA GLY A 120 1.80 23.62 -4.09
C GLY A 120 2.91 22.84 -3.39
N ASN A 121 3.49 21.81 -4.04
CA ASN A 121 4.60 21.01 -3.50
C ASN A 121 4.29 20.39 -2.13
N PRO A 122 3.29 19.50 -2.04
CA PRO A 122 2.81 18.98 -0.78
C PRO A 122 3.87 18.13 -0.06
N ALA A 123 3.81 18.14 1.27
CA ALA A 123 4.48 17.18 2.13
C ALA A 123 3.66 15.87 2.16
N ILE A 124 4.30 14.76 1.81
CA ILE A 124 3.65 13.48 1.55
C ILE A 124 3.75 12.57 2.78
N ILE A 125 2.62 12.06 3.24
CA ILE A 125 2.53 11.00 4.24
C ILE A 125 2.06 9.72 3.55
N ASP A 126 2.93 8.72 3.50
CA ASP A 126 2.68 7.44 2.86
C ASP A 126 2.32 6.37 3.89
N CYS A 127 1.06 5.97 3.90
CA CYS A 127 0.52 4.95 4.79
C CYS A 127 0.54 3.54 4.19
N THR A 128 1.41 3.24 3.22
CA THR A 128 1.49 1.93 2.56
C THR A 128 2.81 1.24 2.88
N CYS A 129 2.78 -0.08 3.05
CA CYS A 129 4.01 -0.87 3.19
C CYS A 129 4.45 -1.52 1.86
N GLU A 130 3.50 -1.67 0.92
CA GLU A 130 3.63 -2.39 -0.36
C GLU A 130 4.05 -1.53 -1.56
N LEU A 131 3.72 -0.23 -1.58
CA LEU A 131 3.87 0.62 -2.75
C LEU A 131 5.12 1.50 -2.60
N PRO A 132 5.97 1.61 -3.63
CA PRO A 132 7.19 2.40 -3.54
C PRO A 132 6.90 3.89 -3.69
N ARG A 133 7.75 4.73 -3.11
CA ARG A 133 7.87 6.12 -3.54
C ARG A 133 8.35 6.17 -4.99
N LYS A 134 7.68 6.97 -5.83
CA LYS A 134 8.17 7.26 -7.18
C LYS A 134 9.30 8.27 -7.14
N LYS A 135 10.30 8.08 -8.00
CA LYS A 135 11.49 8.95 -8.07
C LYS A 135 11.14 10.41 -8.38
N GLU A 136 10.07 10.62 -9.14
CA GLU A 136 9.50 11.93 -9.48
C GLU A 136 9.14 12.76 -8.24
N PHE A 137 8.88 12.11 -7.10
CA PHE A 137 8.50 12.78 -5.85
C PHE A 137 9.69 13.03 -4.92
N SER A 138 10.93 12.80 -5.35
CA SER A 138 12.14 12.92 -4.51
C SER A 138 12.38 14.32 -3.92
N GLY A 139 11.84 15.38 -4.53
CA GLY A 139 11.93 16.75 -4.03
C GLY A 139 10.92 17.13 -2.94
N HIS A 140 9.93 16.27 -2.67
CA HIS A 140 8.90 16.52 -1.65
C HIS A 140 9.37 16.07 -0.26
N ALA A 141 8.95 16.79 0.78
CA ALA A 141 9.05 16.29 2.15
C ALA A 141 8.21 15.01 2.25
N TYR A 142 8.76 13.95 2.82
CA TYR A 142 8.15 12.62 2.76
C TYR A 142 8.29 11.90 4.10
N LEU A 143 7.20 11.30 4.57
CA LEU A 143 7.14 10.49 5.77
C LEU A 143 6.40 9.18 5.45
N CYS A 144 7.10 8.05 5.52
CA CYS A 144 6.47 6.74 5.41
C CYS A 144 6.08 6.17 6.78
N ILE A 145 4.82 5.75 6.89
CA ILE A 145 4.28 4.99 8.01
C ILE A 145 3.79 3.66 7.42
N PRO A 146 4.66 2.64 7.36
CA PRO A 146 4.36 1.41 6.66
C PRO A 146 3.17 0.72 7.35
N THR A 147 2.05 0.66 6.66
CA THR A 147 0.83 0.02 7.14
C THR A 147 0.33 -0.95 6.07
N TRP A 148 -0.15 -2.12 6.51
CA TRP A 148 -0.80 -3.06 5.60
C TRP A 148 -2.14 -2.50 5.13
N ASP A 149 -2.50 -2.75 3.87
CA ASP A 149 -3.86 -2.49 3.42
C ASP A 149 -4.88 -3.20 4.34
N THR A 150 -6.02 -2.54 4.60
CA THR A 150 -7.03 -2.90 5.61
C THR A 150 -6.62 -2.77 7.08
N ARG A 151 -5.46 -2.17 7.39
CA ARG A 151 -5.00 -1.91 8.77
C ARG A 151 -4.86 -0.42 9.08
N ALA A 152 -4.96 -0.12 10.38
CA ALA A 152 -4.61 1.18 10.91
C ALA A 152 -3.16 1.16 11.43
N PRO A 153 -2.42 2.28 11.33
CA PRO A 153 -1.14 2.45 12.01
C PRO A 153 -1.31 2.41 13.53
N GLN A 154 -0.21 2.25 14.26
CA GLN A 154 -0.26 2.32 15.72
C GLN A 154 -0.56 3.76 16.19
N PRO A 155 -1.23 3.95 17.35
CA PRO A 155 -1.57 5.28 17.85
C PRO A 155 -0.39 6.25 17.93
N GLY A 156 0.80 5.77 18.36
CA GLY A 156 2.01 6.59 18.40
C GLY A 156 2.55 6.99 17.03
N GLU A 157 2.34 6.15 16.00
CA GLU A 157 2.70 6.49 14.62
C GLU A 157 1.75 7.54 14.04
N ILE A 158 0.45 7.44 14.37
CA ILE A 158 -0.54 8.46 14.02
C ILE A 158 -0.17 9.79 14.67
N GLU A 159 0.13 9.81 15.96
CA GLU A 159 0.54 11.02 16.68
C GLU A 159 1.82 11.63 16.08
N MET A 160 2.81 10.80 15.74
CA MET A 160 4.01 11.24 15.04
C MET A 160 3.68 11.87 13.68
N ALA A 161 2.79 11.24 12.89
CA ALA A 161 2.34 11.73 11.59
C ALA A 161 1.67 13.10 11.71
N VAL A 162 0.75 13.23 12.66
CA VAL A 162 0.01 14.46 12.94
C VAL A 162 0.96 15.56 13.36
N ASN A 163 1.86 15.30 14.31
CA ASN A 163 2.86 16.26 14.75
C ASN A 163 3.78 16.72 13.60
N TRP A 164 4.18 15.80 12.73
CA TRP A 164 4.97 16.12 11.55
C TRP A 164 4.18 16.97 10.53
N ALA A 165 2.92 16.62 10.27
CA ALA A 165 2.01 17.37 9.41
C ALA A 165 1.78 18.79 9.94
N CYS A 166 1.51 18.94 11.24
CA CYS A 166 1.35 20.24 11.90
C CYS A 166 2.57 21.14 11.68
N ARG A 167 3.79 20.61 11.89
CA ARG A 167 5.03 21.36 11.63
C ARG A 167 5.12 21.81 10.17
N LYS A 168 4.73 20.97 9.21
CA LYS A 168 4.73 21.32 7.78
C LYS A 168 3.67 22.36 7.42
N ARG A 169 2.49 22.31 8.04
CA ARG A 169 1.45 23.34 7.88
C ARG A 169 1.89 24.70 8.41
N THR A 170 2.64 24.77 9.52
CA THR A 170 3.21 26.06 10.00
C THR A 170 4.17 26.69 8.99
N GLN A 171 4.78 25.89 8.12
CA GLN A 171 5.64 26.32 7.01
C GLN A 171 4.84 26.66 5.74
N LYS A 172 3.51 26.73 5.82
CA LYS A 172 2.58 26.93 4.69
C LYS A 172 2.75 25.88 3.58
N THR A 173 3.22 24.68 3.94
CA THR A 173 3.33 23.55 3.01
C THR A 173 2.04 22.74 3.05
N PRO A 174 1.38 22.47 1.91
CA PRO A 174 0.22 21.59 1.87
C PRO A 174 0.57 20.16 2.29
N ILE A 175 -0.38 19.40 2.81
CA ILE A 175 -0.19 18.01 3.26
C ILE A 175 -0.95 17.09 2.33
N PHE A 176 -0.30 16.04 1.86
CA PHE A 176 -0.93 14.96 1.11
C PHE A 176 -0.76 13.64 1.83
N ILE A 177 -1.86 13.07 2.30
CA ILE A 177 -1.89 11.76 2.95
C ILE A 177 -2.40 10.75 1.94
N HIS A 178 -1.63 9.69 1.67
CA HIS A 178 -2.08 8.65 0.76
C HIS A 178 -2.03 7.26 1.36
N CYS A 179 -3.01 6.46 0.96
CA CYS A 179 -3.05 5.01 1.18
C CYS A 179 -3.02 4.30 -0.17
N ALA A 180 -3.07 2.97 -0.20
CA ALA A 180 -3.06 2.19 -1.43
C ALA A 180 -4.27 2.51 -2.33
N TYR A 181 -5.44 2.76 -1.72
CA TYR A 181 -6.71 2.94 -2.44
C TYR A 181 -7.48 4.21 -2.04
N GLY A 182 -6.90 5.11 -1.23
CA GLY A 182 -7.60 6.33 -0.81
C GLY A 182 -8.79 6.12 0.14
N MET A 183 -9.16 4.87 0.47
CA MET A 183 -10.33 4.51 1.29
C MET A 183 -10.42 5.12 2.70
N LEU A 184 -9.36 5.78 3.19
CA LEU A 184 -9.46 6.60 4.39
C LEU A 184 -10.49 7.73 4.23
N SER A 185 -10.71 8.25 3.02
CA SER A 185 -11.75 9.25 2.75
C SER A 185 -13.17 8.66 2.78
N THR A 186 -13.34 7.35 2.55
CA THR A 186 -14.67 6.70 2.57
C THR A 186 -15.15 6.41 4.00
N MET A 187 -14.26 6.45 5.00
CA MET A 187 -14.70 6.44 6.40
C MET A 187 -15.31 7.76 6.84
N GLU A 188 -14.98 8.88 6.18
CA GLU A 188 -15.57 10.19 6.47
C GLU A 188 -17.01 10.28 5.92
N THR A 189 -17.28 9.75 4.73
CA THR A 189 -18.67 9.65 4.21
C THR A 189 -19.56 8.70 5.01
N SER A 190 -18.97 7.80 5.79
CA SER A 190 -19.69 6.92 6.72
C SER A 190 -19.95 7.58 8.08
N PHE A 191 -19.19 8.62 8.44
CA PHE A 191 -19.40 9.41 9.65
C PHE A 191 -20.40 10.57 9.43
N ASP A 192 -20.48 11.09 8.20
CA ASP A 192 -21.37 12.20 7.83
C ASP A 192 -22.80 11.76 7.43
N SER A 193 -23.06 10.45 7.38
CA SER A 193 -24.40 9.88 7.16
C SER A 193 -25.13 9.49 8.45
N GLY A 194 -24.60 9.91 9.60
CA GLY A 194 -25.11 9.62 10.94
C GLY A 194 -25.54 10.85 11.74
N ASN A 195 -26.12 11.87 11.10
CA ASN A 195 -26.80 12.97 11.80
C ASN A 195 -28.08 13.40 11.06
#